data_AF-A0A1Y2RBA4-F1
#
_entry.id   AF-A0A1Y2RBA4-F1
#
_cell.length_a   1.000
_cell.length_b   1.000
_cell.length_c   1.000
_cell.angle_alpha   90.00
_cell.angle_beta   90.00
_cell.angle_gamma   90.00
#
_symmetry.space_group_name_H-M   'P 1'
#
loop_
_entity.id
_entity.type
_entity.pdbx_description
1 polymer ?
#
loop_
_entity_poly.entity_id
_entity_poly.type
_entity_poly.pdbx_seq_one_letter_code
_entity_poly.pdbx_strand_id
1 'polypeptide(L)'
;MNKNILQSARPLIFVFVFLTAFFVTAQSWLQKQGVSQEVLIAGNLLLFIVSMVAFILTNKALSSSNPQAFVRAMYGSFIIKFFVLAIAAFVYIMVTKKNVNKPALIACAALYIIYTGIETRALLKLLKQKKNA
;
A
#
# COMPACT_ATOMS: atom_id res chain seq x y z
N MET A 1 -8.27 5.75 19.37
CA MET A 1 -7.60 6.00 18.08
C MET A 1 -7.84 7.46 17.68
N ASN A 2 -6.79 8.25 17.43
CA ASN A 2 -6.92 9.70 17.18
C ASN A 2 -7.75 9.95 15.90
N LYS A 3 -8.90 10.63 16.00
CA LYS A 3 -9.88 10.83 14.89
C LYS A 3 -9.22 11.39 13.61
N ASN A 4 -8.18 12.21 13.78
CA ASN A 4 -7.45 12.84 12.67
C ASN A 4 -6.72 11.83 11.77
N ILE A 5 -6.16 10.74 12.33
CA ILE A 5 -5.40 9.75 11.56
C ILE A 5 -6.34 8.96 10.63
N LEU A 6 -7.50 8.55 11.15
CA LEU A 6 -8.48 7.78 10.39
C LEU A 6 -9.08 8.60 9.23
N GLN A 7 -9.32 9.89 9.46
CA GLN A 7 -9.82 10.80 8.42
C GLN A 7 -8.80 10.97 7.29
N SER A 8 -7.51 11.06 7.61
CA SER A 8 -6.46 11.19 6.60
C SER A 8 -6.11 9.87 5.90
N ALA A 9 -6.27 8.73 6.57
CA ALA A 9 -6.09 7.40 5.98
C ALA A 9 -7.29 6.92 5.14
N ARG A 10 -8.40 7.67 5.12
CA ARG A 10 -9.63 7.32 4.38
C ARG A 10 -9.39 6.93 2.91
N PRO A 11 -8.51 7.58 2.13
CA PRO A 11 -8.24 7.17 0.76
C PRO A 11 -7.64 5.76 0.67
N LEU A 12 -6.75 5.38 1.58
CA LEU A 12 -6.15 4.04 1.60
C LEU A 12 -7.19 2.96 1.93
N ILE A 13 -8.06 3.25 2.89
CA ILE A 13 -9.16 2.34 3.26
C ILE A 13 -10.13 2.17 2.09
N PHE A 14 -10.50 3.27 1.43
CA PHE A 14 -11.39 3.24 0.28
C PHE A 14 -10.81 2.37 -0.85
N VAL A 15 -9.52 2.55 -1.18
CA VAL A 15 -8.83 1.77 -2.21
C VAL A 15 -8.80 0.29 -1.84
N PHE A 16 -8.49 -0.03 -0.59
CA PHE A 16 -8.48 -1.41 -0.11
C PHE A 16 -9.84 -2.09 -0.26
N VAL A 17 -10.91 -1.43 0.19
CA VAL A 17 -12.28 -1.96 0.09
C VAL A 17 -12.71 -2.08 -1.37
N PHE A 18 -12.46 -1.04 -2.18
CA PHE A 18 -12.80 -1.02 -3.60
C PHE A 18 -12.10 -2.15 -4.37
N LEU A 19 -10.79 -2.31 -4.19
CA LEU A 19 -10.02 -3.37 -4.85
C LEU A 19 -10.43 -4.75 -4.37
N THR A 20 -10.70 -4.93 -3.08
CA THR A 20 -11.17 -6.22 -2.54
C THR A 20 -12.53 -6.58 -3.14
N ALA A 21 -13.47 -5.64 -3.16
CA ALA A 21 -14.78 -5.85 -3.79
C ALA A 21 -14.65 -6.16 -5.29
N PHE A 22 -13.76 -5.46 -5.99
CA PHE A 22 -13.45 -5.72 -7.39
C PHE A 22 -12.87 -7.12 -7.59
N PHE A 23 -11.89 -7.56 -6.80
CA PHE A 23 -11.30 -8.90 -6.94
C PHE A 23 -12.27 -10.02 -6.60
N VAL A 24 -13.19 -9.80 -5.66
CA VAL A 24 -14.25 -10.78 -5.33
C VAL A 24 -15.25 -10.90 -6.48
N THR A 25 -15.71 -9.77 -7.03
CA THR A 25 -16.72 -9.75 -8.10
C THR A 25 -16.15 -10.12 -9.48
N ALA A 26 -14.88 -9.82 -9.74
CA ALA A 26 -14.21 -10.07 -11.02
C ALA A 26 -13.53 -11.45 -11.12
N GLN A 27 -13.83 -12.39 -10.22
CA GLN A 27 -13.18 -13.72 -10.16
C GLN A 27 -13.11 -14.42 -11.53
N SER A 28 -14.24 -14.53 -12.23
CA SER A 28 -14.31 -15.23 -13.53
C SER A 28 -13.46 -14.55 -14.61
N TRP A 29 -13.34 -13.22 -14.54
CA TRP A 29 -12.50 -12.46 -15.47
C TRP A 29 -11.00 -12.62 -15.13
N LEU A 30 -10.65 -12.60 -13.85
CA LEU A 30 -9.28 -12.82 -13.38
C LEU A 30 -8.77 -14.22 -13.76
N GLN A 31 -9.60 -15.25 -13.58
CA GLN A 31 -9.27 -16.62 -13.96
C GLN A 31 -9.02 -16.76 -15.47
N LYS A 32 -9.82 -16.10 -16.32
CA LYS A 32 -9.59 -16.06 -17.78
C LYS A 32 -8.26 -15.43 -18.16
N GLN A 33 -7.78 -14.46 -17.38
CA GLN A 33 -6.47 -13.82 -17.57
C GLN A 33 -5.33 -14.59 -16.90
N GLY A 34 -5.59 -15.77 -16.32
CA GLY A 34 -4.60 -16.55 -15.58
C GLY A 34 -4.11 -15.89 -14.30
N VAL A 35 -4.88 -14.93 -13.75
CA VAL A 35 -4.53 -14.20 -12.53
C VAL A 35 -5.16 -14.91 -11.33
N SER A 36 -4.32 -15.36 -10.39
CA SER A 36 -4.81 -15.95 -9.14
C SER A 36 -5.45 -14.88 -8.26
N GLN A 37 -6.76 -15.01 -8.03
CA GLN A 37 -7.53 -14.15 -7.15
C GLN A 37 -7.02 -14.18 -5.72
N GLU A 38 -6.63 -15.35 -5.21
CA GLU A 38 -6.12 -15.52 -3.85
C GLU A 38 -4.84 -14.71 -3.63
N VAL A 39 -3.93 -14.77 -4.60
CA VAL A 39 -2.66 -14.03 -4.56
C VAL A 39 -2.91 -12.52 -4.61
N LEU A 40 -3.88 -12.08 -5.42
CA LEU A 40 -4.27 -10.66 -5.48
C LEU A 40 -4.89 -10.15 -4.18
N ILE A 41 -5.79 -10.91 -3.57
CA ILE A 41 -6.42 -10.53 -2.30
C ILE A 41 -5.39 -10.49 -1.18
N ALA A 42 -4.54 -11.52 -1.09
CA ALA A 42 -3.45 -11.56 -0.11
C ALA A 42 -2.45 -10.41 -0.32
N GLY A 43 -2.07 -10.14 -1.57
CA GLY A 43 -1.19 -9.03 -1.93
C GLY A 43 -1.81 -7.66 -1.61
N ASN A 44 -3.10 -7.47 -1.88
CA ASN A 44 -3.83 -6.25 -1.55
C ASN A 44 -3.92 -6.02 -0.04
N LEU A 45 -4.16 -7.08 0.73
CA LEU A 45 -4.16 -7.01 2.20
C LEU A 45 -2.78 -6.63 2.74
N LEU A 46 -1.72 -7.27 2.24
CA LEU A 46 -0.35 -6.93 2.63
C LEU A 46 -0.02 -5.48 2.30
N LEU A 47 -0.32 -5.04 1.07
CA LEU A 47 -0.13 -3.65 0.64
C LEU A 47 -0.85 -2.66 1.55
N PHE A 48 -2.11 -2.93 1.88
CA PHE A 48 -2.88 -2.10 2.78
C PHE A 48 -2.24 -1.99 4.17
N ILE A 49 -1.84 -3.12 4.76
CA ILE A 49 -1.19 -3.14 6.09
C ILE A 49 0.09 -2.32 6.07
N VAL A 50 0.97 -2.56 5.10
CA VAL A 50 2.28 -1.88 5.07
C VAL A 50 2.13 -0.39 4.75
N SER A 51 1.20 -0.02 3.86
CA SER A 51 0.87 1.40 3.62
C SER A 51 0.25 2.07 4.83
N MET A 52 -0.57 1.38 5.63
CA MET A 52 -1.13 1.94 6.86
C MET A 52 -0.03 2.20 7.89
N VAL A 53 0.88 1.25 8.10
CA VAL A 53 2.03 1.41 9.00
C VAL A 53 2.92 2.57 8.55
N ALA A 54 3.26 2.62 7.26
CA ALA A 54 4.04 3.72 6.67
C ALA A 54 3.37 5.08 6.84
N PHE A 55 2.05 5.15 6.63
CA PHE A 55 1.26 6.36 6.83
C PHE A 55 1.30 6.84 8.28
N ILE A 56 1.12 5.94 9.25
CA ILE A 56 1.17 6.27 10.69
C ILE A 56 2.56 6.81 11.08
N LEU A 57 3.63 6.13 10.64
CA LEU A 57 5.02 6.55 10.91
C LEU A 57 5.31 7.94 10.34
N THR A 58 4.92 8.17 9.08
CA THR A 58 5.18 9.44 8.39
C THR A 58 4.30 10.57 8.94
N ASN A 59 3.05 10.27 9.32
CA ASN A 59 2.16 11.24 9.96
C ASN A 59 2.66 11.64 11.37
N LYS A 60 3.29 10.72 12.11
CA LYS A 60 3.97 11.08 13.37
C LYS A 60 5.16 12.03 13.13
N ALA A 61 5.88 11.86 12.02
CA ALA A 61 6.97 12.78 11.67
C ALA A 61 6.47 14.19 11.29
N LEU A 62 5.23 14.32 10.80
CA LEU A 62 4.60 15.63 10.50
C LEU A 62 4.44 16.51 11.74
N SER A 63 4.29 15.95 12.95
CA SER A 63 4.16 16.76 14.17
C SER A 63 5.49 17.37 14.63
N SER A 64 6.62 16.93 14.09
CA SER A 64 7.93 17.51 14.41
C SER A 64 8.06 18.94 13.87
N SER A 65 8.89 19.76 14.52
CA SER A 65 9.22 21.13 14.09
C SER A 65 10.14 21.17 12.88
N ASN A 66 10.78 20.04 12.53
CA ASN A 66 11.78 19.95 11.46
C ASN A 66 11.18 19.36 10.17
N PRO A 67 11.03 20.15 9.08
CA PRO A 67 10.52 19.67 7.80
C PRO A 67 11.35 18.50 7.20
N GLN A 68 12.65 18.45 7.49
CA GLN A 68 13.52 17.36 7.01
C GLN A 68 13.19 16.01 7.65
N ALA A 69 12.60 16.01 8.85
CA ALA A 69 12.17 14.76 9.50
C ALA A 69 11.01 14.10 8.74
N PHE A 70 10.09 14.89 8.19
CA PHE A 70 9.02 14.37 7.34
C PHE A 70 9.56 13.74 6.05
N VAL A 71 10.48 14.43 5.37
CA VAL A 71 11.07 13.94 4.12
C VAL A 71 11.82 12.63 4.37
N ARG A 72 12.64 12.53 5.43
CA ARG A 72 13.33 11.29 5.81
C ARG A 72 12.36 10.16 6.14
N ALA A 73 11.28 10.44 6.87
CA ALA A 73 10.27 9.44 7.20
C ALA A 73 9.52 8.92 5.95
N MET A 74 9.27 9.79 4.97
CA MET A 74 8.66 9.42 3.70
C MET A 74 9.57 8.49 2.87
N TYR A 75 10.86 8.82 2.75
CA TYR A 75 11.85 7.95 2.08
C TYR A 75 12.03 6.62 2.81
N GLY A 76 12.16 6.65 4.14
CA GLY A 76 12.27 5.44 4.96
C GLY A 76 11.05 4.54 4.80
N SER A 77 9.85 5.12 4.81
CA SER A 77 8.61 4.38 4.58
C SER A 77 8.56 3.73 3.20
N PHE A 78 9.01 4.41 2.15
CA PHE A 78 9.10 3.84 0.80
C PHE A 78 10.05 2.63 0.76
N ILE A 79 11.25 2.78 1.34
CA ILE A 79 12.26 1.71 1.40
C ILE A 79 11.71 0.49 2.16
N ILE A 80 11.14 0.71 3.36
CA ILE A 80 10.56 -0.37 4.18
C ILE A 80 9.46 -1.09 3.41
N LYS A 81 8.54 -0.36 2.77
CA LYS A 81 7.48 -0.94 1.95
C LYS A 81 8.04 -1.82 0.83
N PHE A 82 9.00 -1.29 0.08
CA PHE A 82 9.61 -2.00 -1.02
C PHE A 82 10.25 -3.32 -0.56
N PHE A 83 11.04 -3.29 0.51
CA PHE A 83 11.69 -4.50 1.02
C PHE A 83 10.70 -5.51 1.60
N VAL A 84 9.68 -5.06 2.34
CA VAL A 84 8.64 -5.95 2.88
C VAL A 84 7.91 -6.68 1.75
N LEU A 85 7.55 -5.95 0.67
CA LEU A 85 6.88 -6.54 -0.49
C LEU A 85 7.81 -7.43 -1.30
N ALA A 86 9.08 -7.06 -1.46
CA ALA A 86 10.08 -7.87 -2.15
C ALA A 86 10.31 -9.20 -1.41
N ILE A 87 10.45 -9.16 -0.09
CA ILE A 87 10.58 -10.35 0.76
C ILE A 87 9.31 -11.21 0.65
N ALA A 88 8.12 -10.62 0.74
CA ALA A 88 6.87 -11.37 0.62
C ALA A 88 6.73 -12.04 -0.75
N ALA A 89 7.06 -11.34 -1.83
CA ALA A 89 7.08 -11.90 -3.18
C ALA A 89 8.12 -13.02 -3.30
N PHE A 90 9.31 -12.83 -2.73
CA PHE A 90 10.36 -13.86 -2.71
C PHE A 90 9.92 -15.11 -1.95
N VAL A 91 9.33 -14.96 -0.76
CA VAL A 91 8.77 -16.07 0.02
C VAL A 91 7.70 -16.80 -0.78
N TYR A 92 6.77 -16.08 -1.41
CA TYR A 92 5.74 -16.68 -2.26
C TYR A 92 6.35 -17.46 -3.45
N ILE A 93 7.39 -16.93 -4.09
CA ILE A 93 8.11 -17.61 -5.17
C ILE A 93 8.77 -18.91 -4.67
N MET A 94 9.43 -18.86 -3.52
CA MET A 94 10.13 -20.01 -2.94
C MET A 94 9.19 -21.12 -2.47
N VAL A 95 8.02 -20.76 -1.92
CA VAL A 95 7.00 -21.73 -1.47
C VAL A 95 6.29 -22.35 -2.66
N THR A 96 5.89 -21.54 -3.64
CA THR A 96 5.04 -21.99 -4.76
C THR A 96 5.85 -22.61 -5.91
N LYS A 97 7.15 -22.28 -6.01
CA LYS A 97 8.14 -22.81 -6.96
C LYS A 97 7.67 -22.74 -8.42
N LYS A 98 7.22 -23.88 -8.99
CA LYS A 98 6.79 -23.98 -10.39
C LYS A 98 5.39 -23.44 -10.64
N ASN A 99 4.54 -23.35 -9.60
CA ASN A 99 3.14 -22.91 -9.72
C ASN A 99 2.97 -21.41 -9.47
N VAL A 100 4.07 -20.62 -9.56
CA VAL A 100 4.04 -19.19 -9.30
C VAL A 100 3.17 -18.49 -10.34
N ASN A 101 2.11 -17.85 -9.85
CA ASN A 101 1.26 -16.99 -10.66
C ASN A 101 1.95 -15.65 -10.97
N LYS A 102 2.74 -15.61 -12.06
CA LYS A 102 3.43 -14.39 -12.52
C LYS A 102 2.47 -13.23 -12.82
N PRO A 103 1.31 -13.43 -13.49
CA PRO A 103 0.35 -12.36 -13.74
C PRO A 103 -0.13 -11.67 -12.45
N ALA A 104 -0.42 -12.44 -11.40
CA ALA A 104 -0.84 -11.89 -10.10
C ALA A 104 0.29 -11.10 -9.41
N LEU A 105 1.54 -11.55 -9.51
CA LEU A 105 2.69 -10.80 -8.97
C LEU A 105 2.88 -9.45 -9.67
N ILE A 106 2.77 -9.43 -11.01
CA ILE A 106 2.83 -8.19 -11.80
C ILE A 106 1.68 -7.26 -11.40
N ALA A 107 0.47 -7.81 -11.25
CA ALA A 107 -0.68 -7.03 -10.80
C ALA A 107 -0.46 -6.47 -9.37
N CYS A 108 0.11 -7.24 -8.44
CA CYS A 108 0.48 -6.75 -7.11
C CYS A 108 1.51 -5.61 -7.18
N ALA A 109 2.48 -5.68 -8.08
CA ALA A 109 3.44 -4.59 -8.31
C ALA A 109 2.76 -3.33 -8.87
N ALA A 110 1.76 -3.48 -9.75
CA ALA A 110 0.95 -2.34 -10.21
C ALA A 110 0.14 -1.72 -9.07
N LEU A 111 -0.48 -2.55 -8.22
CA LEU A 111 -1.19 -2.09 -7.02
C LEU A 111 -0.26 -1.33 -6.06
N TYR A 112 0.97 -1.79 -5.87
CA TYR A 112 1.97 -1.09 -5.06
C TYR A 112 2.15 0.38 -5.49
N ILE A 113 2.24 0.63 -6.80
CA ILE A 113 2.37 1.98 -7.34
C ILE A 113 1.13 2.81 -7.02
N ILE A 114 -0.07 2.24 -7.15
CA ILE A 114 -1.35 2.91 -6.84
C ILE A 114 -1.40 3.29 -5.35
N TYR A 115 -1.15 2.33 -4.45
CA TYR A 115 -1.14 2.59 -3.00
C TYR A 115 -0.13 3.67 -2.63
N THR A 116 1.09 3.58 -3.17
CA THR A 116 2.17 4.55 -2.90
C THR A 116 1.81 5.94 -3.41
N GLY A 117 1.23 6.06 -4.61
CA GLY A 117 0.79 7.34 -5.15
C GLY A 117 -0.32 7.99 -4.33
N ILE A 118 -1.26 7.20 -3.83
CA ILE A 118 -2.36 7.70 -2.99
C ILE A 118 -1.84 8.13 -1.61
N GLU A 119 -0.98 7.33 -1.00
CA GLU A 119 -0.36 7.63 0.29
C GLU A 119 0.47 8.91 0.23
N THR A 120 1.34 9.05 -0.77
CA THR A 120 2.19 10.23 -0.94
C THR A 120 1.36 11.49 -1.18
N ARG A 121 0.30 11.42 -2.00
CA ARG A 121 -0.63 12.54 -2.20
C ARG A 121 -1.35 12.92 -0.90
N ALA A 122 -1.80 11.95 -0.11
CA ALA A 122 -2.45 12.20 1.18
C ALA A 122 -1.49 12.89 2.16
N LEU A 123 -0.25 12.40 2.27
CA LEU A 123 0.77 12.97 3.15
C LEU A 123 1.21 14.37 2.70
N LEU A 124 1.38 14.62 1.40
CA LEU A 124 1.70 15.94 0.86
C LEU A 124 0.57 16.95 1.12
N LYS A 125 -0.70 16.51 1.04
CA LYS A 125 -1.85 17.35 1.38
C LYS A 125 -1.82 17.76 2.85
N LEU A 126 -1.51 16.85 3.76
CA LEU A 126 -1.37 17.14 5.19
C LEU A 126 -0.21 18.10 5.47
N LEU A 127 0.93 17.92 4.82
CA LEU A 127 2.08 18.82 4.96
C LEU A 127 1.71 20.25 4.55
N LYS A 128 0.99 20.42 3.43
CA LYS A 128 0.52 21.74 2.97
C LYS A 128 -0.47 22.38 3.94
N GLN A 129 -1.39 21.60 4.51
CA GLN A 129 -2.34 22.09 5.51
C GLN A 129 -1.64 22.59 6.79
N LYS A 130 -0.60 21.89 7.27
CA LYS A 130 0.19 22.34 8.42
C LYS A 130 0.98 23.62 8.14
N LYS A 131 1.49 23.81 6.92
CA LYS A 131 2.24 25.02 6.55
C LYS A 131 1.34 26.28 6.50
N ASN A 132 0.06 26.09 6.22
CA ASN A 132 -0.93 27.17 6.05
C ASN A 132 -1.81 27.41 7.30
N ALA A 133 -1.50 26.75 8.42
CA ALA A 133 -2.16 26.91 9.71
C ALA A 133 -1.21 27.60 10.69
#